data_AF-A0A955N1Y5-F1
#
_entry.id   AF-A0A955N1Y5-F1
#
_cell.length_a   1.000
_cell.length_b   1.000
_cell.length_c   1.000
_cell.angle_alpha   90.00
_cell.angle_beta   90.00
_cell.angle_gamma   90.00
#
_symmetry.space_group_name_H-M   'P 1'
#
loop_
_entity.id
_entity.type
_entity.pdbx_description
1 polymer ?
#
loop_
_entity_poly.entity_id
_entity_poly.type
_entity_poly.pdbx_seq_one_letter_code
_entity_poly.pdbx_strand_id
1 'polypeptide(L)'
;MYVDSAGANRVEKFDGFTGEHLDTIGAGKLDNPTGLAFGPDGLLYIANHDNNRILVFDPDSGDFVQTFYNRGAPLDGPVYMVVHENYPGPSEPTFSILPEAPNTTHDLTCIAEGSLDPEGLPISYSFQWLIDGMKVQYDGFNPVTSPSLSHVYTSRNQIAECVVTPHTSLGSGTPNSATVAILNSPPTQPEVSILPENPTPDDGLAVWIEEESTDFDGDKIVYLFEWFSSFDGSTWNRRPELSGTLAPYAHGSPEISALYTRAAQYWLVTVTPIESQTVSKGNEDGRSLGGGAVLGESHSFKIRILPDLDEDDIVGVTDLHKL
;
A
#
# COMPACT_ATOMS: atom_id res chain seq x y z
N MET A 1 5.09 39.72 39.68
CA MET A 1 5.88 38.61 40.26
C MET A 1 5.15 38.11 41.48
N TYR A 2 5.05 36.79 41.67
CA TYR A 2 4.42 36.18 42.85
C TYR A 2 5.50 35.40 43.60
N VAL A 3 5.55 35.55 44.91
CA VAL A 3 6.56 34.93 45.76
C VAL A 3 5.86 34.29 46.95
N ASP A 4 6.04 32.98 47.12
CA ASP A 4 5.60 32.31 48.34
C ASP A 4 6.42 32.81 49.53
N SER A 5 5.73 33.17 50.60
CA SER A 5 6.33 33.57 51.87
C SER A 5 5.98 32.50 52.89
N ALA A 6 6.69 31.37 52.80
CA ALA A 6 6.40 30.13 53.52
C ALA A 6 6.17 30.34 55.02
N GLY A 7 7.17 30.89 55.74
CA GLY A 7 7.05 31.14 57.19
C GLY A 7 6.05 32.23 57.57
N ALA A 8 5.51 32.94 56.60
CA ALA A 8 4.56 34.03 56.76
C ALA A 8 3.14 33.63 56.30
N ASN A 9 2.95 32.37 55.87
CA ASN A 9 1.68 31.75 55.53
C ASN A 9 0.86 32.52 54.48
N ARG A 10 1.53 33.03 53.44
CA ARG A 10 0.91 33.82 52.36
C ARG A 10 1.77 33.87 51.09
N VAL A 11 1.21 34.41 50.01
CA VAL A 11 1.93 34.76 48.79
C VAL A 11 1.95 36.28 48.65
N GLU A 12 3.11 36.84 48.31
CA GLU A 12 3.29 38.28 48.06
C GLU A 12 3.36 38.53 46.56
N LYS A 13 2.58 39.51 46.09
CA LYS A 13 2.54 39.97 44.71
C LYS A 13 3.34 41.28 44.61
N PHE A 14 4.26 41.34 43.66
CA PHE A 14 5.08 42.51 43.37
C PHE A 14 4.97 42.90 41.90
N ASP A 15 5.21 44.17 41.61
CA ASP A 15 5.48 44.61 40.25
C ASP A 15 6.78 43.95 39.76
N GLY A 16 6.74 43.35 38.58
CA GLY A 16 7.87 42.57 38.06
C GLY A 16 9.08 43.42 37.65
N PHE A 17 8.89 44.73 37.44
CA PHE A 17 9.91 45.66 36.95
C PHE A 17 10.42 46.57 38.06
N THR A 18 9.54 47.12 38.89
CA THR A 18 9.87 48.08 39.95
C THR A 18 10.13 47.40 41.30
N GLY A 19 9.61 46.18 41.50
CA GLY A 19 9.65 45.48 42.79
C GLY A 19 8.73 46.07 43.85
N GLU A 20 7.83 46.99 43.48
CA GLU A 20 6.80 47.53 44.37
C GLU A 20 5.88 46.40 44.85
N HIS A 21 5.58 46.37 46.14
CA HIS A 21 4.58 45.44 46.68
C HIS A 21 3.19 45.86 46.21
N LEU A 22 2.48 44.95 45.56
CA LEU A 22 1.18 45.19 44.98
C LEU A 22 0.06 44.59 45.83
N ASP A 23 0.24 43.37 46.32
CA ASP A 23 -0.82 42.67 47.05
C ASP A 23 -0.31 41.48 47.88
N THR A 24 -1.16 40.96 48.76
CA THR A 24 -0.94 39.77 49.59
C THR A 24 -2.10 38.78 49.41
N ILE A 25 -1.80 37.57 48.95
CA ILE A 25 -2.79 36.53 48.65
C ILE A 25 -2.72 35.40 49.67
N GLY A 26 -3.89 34.90 50.08
CA GLY A 26 -4.02 33.68 50.90
C GLY A 26 -3.67 33.82 52.37
N ALA A 27 -3.48 35.04 52.88
CA ALA A 27 -3.25 35.30 54.30
C ALA A 27 -4.37 34.69 55.18
N GLY A 28 -3.98 33.88 56.17
CA GLY A 28 -4.92 33.17 57.05
C GLY A 28 -5.62 31.97 56.42
N LYS A 29 -5.27 31.59 55.18
CA LYS A 29 -5.80 30.40 54.48
C LYS A 29 -4.70 29.38 54.14
N LEU A 30 -3.47 29.86 53.96
CA LEU A 30 -2.29 29.05 53.65
C LEU A 30 -1.53 28.68 54.92
N ASP A 31 -0.79 27.57 54.84
CA ASP A 31 0.06 27.06 55.90
C ASP A 31 1.34 26.50 55.25
N ASN A 32 2.46 27.21 55.44
CA ASN A 32 3.74 26.91 54.84
C ASN A 32 3.66 26.72 53.30
N PRO A 33 3.21 27.71 52.51
CA PRO A 33 3.15 27.56 51.05
C PRO A 33 4.56 27.41 50.45
N THR A 34 4.71 26.49 49.49
CA THR A 34 6.03 26.06 48.97
C THR A 34 6.15 26.09 47.44
N GLY A 35 5.03 26.26 46.73
CA GLY A 35 5.01 26.28 45.27
C GLY A 35 3.73 26.90 44.73
N LEU A 36 3.84 27.52 43.56
CA LEU A 36 2.73 28.19 42.89
C LEU A 36 2.80 28.01 41.37
N ALA A 37 1.64 27.96 40.71
CA ALA A 37 1.53 27.93 39.26
C ALA A 37 0.21 28.58 38.80
N PHE A 38 0.21 29.15 37.60
CA PHE A 38 -1.02 29.61 36.95
C PHE A 38 -1.63 28.47 36.14
N GLY A 39 -2.93 28.25 36.30
CA GLY A 39 -3.69 27.31 35.47
C GLY A 39 -4.08 27.90 34.11
N PRO A 40 -4.51 27.06 33.14
CA PRO A 40 -5.05 27.52 31.86
C PRO A 40 -6.38 28.29 32.01
N ASP A 41 -7.01 28.20 33.17
CA ASP A 41 -8.17 28.98 33.59
C ASP A 41 -7.81 30.40 34.07
N GLY A 42 -6.52 30.75 34.12
CA GLY A 42 -6.00 32.02 34.60
C GLY A 42 -5.93 32.13 36.13
N LEU A 43 -6.29 31.09 36.88
CA LEU A 43 -6.27 31.11 38.35
C LEU A 43 -4.89 30.75 38.92
N LEU A 44 -4.62 31.21 40.14
CA LEU A 44 -3.38 30.93 40.87
C LEU A 44 -3.56 29.70 41.77
N TYR A 45 -2.82 28.64 41.50
CA TYR A 45 -2.78 27.41 42.27
C TYR A 45 -1.59 27.43 43.21
N ILE A 46 -1.82 27.19 44.50
CA ILE A 46 -0.78 27.27 45.55
C ILE A 46 -0.73 25.94 46.30
N ALA A 47 0.46 25.35 46.38
CA ALA A 47 0.76 24.19 47.22
C ALA A 47 0.74 24.63 48.68
N ASN A 48 -0.24 24.16 49.44
CA ASN A 48 -0.40 24.42 50.86
C ASN A 48 0.19 23.23 51.63
N HIS A 49 1.51 23.28 51.85
CA HIS A 49 2.36 22.15 52.21
C HIS A 49 1.87 21.44 53.47
N ASP A 50 1.79 22.17 54.59
CA ASP A 50 1.50 21.58 55.91
C ASP A 50 0.03 21.16 56.04
N ASN A 51 -0.83 21.58 55.11
CA ASN A 51 -2.22 21.15 55.02
C ASN A 51 -2.47 20.08 53.96
N ASN A 52 -1.41 19.57 53.29
CA ASN A 52 -1.51 18.47 52.33
C ASN A 52 -2.56 18.71 51.23
N ARG A 53 -2.65 19.94 50.73
CA ARG A 53 -3.66 20.33 49.72
C ARG A 53 -3.16 21.40 48.79
N ILE A 54 -3.91 21.62 47.69
CA ILE A 54 -3.70 22.74 46.78
C ILE A 54 -4.90 23.68 46.91
N LEU A 55 -4.64 24.97 47.09
CA LEU A 55 -5.68 26.01 47.14
C LEU A 55 -5.60 26.88 45.88
N VAL A 56 -6.76 27.26 45.35
CA VAL A 56 -6.91 28.05 44.12
C VAL A 56 -7.45 29.43 44.48
N PHE A 57 -6.80 30.47 43.96
CA PHE A 57 -7.12 31.87 44.19
C PHE A 57 -7.30 32.62 42.87
N ASP A 58 -8.15 33.62 42.90
CA ASP A 58 -8.23 34.62 41.84
C ASP A 58 -7.03 35.58 42.01
N PRO A 59 -6.15 35.70 41.00
CA PRO A 59 -4.89 36.44 41.14
C PRO A 59 -5.06 37.97 41.11
N ASP A 60 -6.21 38.47 40.66
CA ASP A 60 -6.48 39.90 40.51
C ASP A 60 -7.14 40.47 41.77
N SER A 61 -8.08 39.74 42.36
CA SER A 61 -8.77 40.10 43.60
C SER A 61 -8.11 39.53 44.86
N GLY A 62 -7.31 38.47 44.74
CA GLY A 62 -6.73 37.74 45.87
C GLY A 62 -7.71 36.79 46.57
N ASP A 63 -8.93 36.68 46.07
CA ASP A 63 -10.00 35.90 46.69
C ASP A 63 -9.75 34.39 46.59
N PHE A 64 -10.11 33.66 47.66
CA PHE A 64 -10.10 32.21 47.65
C PHE A 64 -11.25 31.69 46.78
N VAL A 65 -10.93 30.92 45.74
CA VAL A 65 -11.91 30.33 44.84
C VAL A 65 -12.33 28.97 45.34
N GLN A 66 -11.39 28.03 45.45
CA GLN A 66 -11.68 26.65 45.84
C GLN A 66 -10.44 25.88 46.30
N THR A 67 -10.66 24.74 46.96
CA THR A 67 -9.62 23.73 47.14
C THR A 67 -9.58 22.87 45.87
N PHE A 68 -8.40 22.69 45.28
CA PHE A 68 -8.24 21.81 44.14
C PHE A 68 -8.48 20.37 44.58
N TYR A 69 -9.38 19.68 43.87
CA TYR A 69 -9.77 18.32 44.20
C TYR A 69 -8.83 17.30 43.55
N ASN A 70 -8.00 16.65 44.36
CA ASN A 70 -7.11 15.58 43.91
C ASN A 70 -7.91 14.28 43.68
N ARG A 71 -8.21 13.96 42.41
CA ARG A 71 -8.71 12.63 42.03
C ARG A 71 -7.55 11.64 41.98
N GLY A 72 -7.26 11.00 43.11
CA GLY A 72 -6.17 10.04 43.22
C GLY A 72 -5.74 9.81 44.67
N ALA A 73 -4.44 9.66 44.88
CA ALA A 73 -3.86 9.57 46.22
C ALA A 73 -3.94 10.92 46.96
N PRO A 74 -4.11 10.91 48.30
CA PRO A 74 -3.88 12.10 49.13
C PRO A 74 -2.51 12.70 48.86
N LEU A 75 -2.42 14.03 48.86
CA LEU A 75 -1.13 14.71 48.84
C LEU A 75 -0.46 14.60 50.21
N ASP A 76 0.86 14.67 50.25
CA ASP A 76 1.66 14.75 51.48
C ASP A 76 2.80 15.74 51.24
N GLY A 77 2.73 16.90 51.88
CA GLY A 77 3.69 18.00 51.71
C GLY A 77 3.93 18.38 50.25
N PRO A 78 2.94 18.84 49.47
CA PRO A 78 3.19 19.28 48.09
C PRO A 78 4.21 20.43 48.09
N VAL A 79 5.24 20.34 47.24
CA VAL A 79 6.37 21.30 47.21
C VAL A 79 6.40 22.12 45.93
N TYR A 80 6.42 21.46 44.77
CA TYR A 80 6.57 22.12 43.48
C TYR A 80 5.33 21.92 42.61
N MET A 81 5.00 22.91 41.81
CA MET A 81 3.85 22.86 40.92
C MET A 81 4.23 23.38 39.54
N VAL A 82 3.89 22.58 38.54
CA VAL A 82 3.88 22.98 37.13
C VAL A 82 2.55 22.54 36.59
N VAL A 83 1.89 23.44 35.89
CA VAL A 83 0.71 23.11 35.11
C VAL A 83 1.18 22.73 33.72
N HIS A 84 0.90 21.50 33.31
CA HIS A 84 1.12 21.06 31.93
C HIS A 84 -0.19 21.23 31.18
N GLU A 85 -0.19 22.07 30.13
CA GLU A 85 -1.34 22.13 29.24
C GLU A 85 -1.45 20.81 28.49
N ASN A 86 -2.66 20.24 28.49
CA ASN A 86 -2.93 19.02 27.72
C ASN A 86 -3.32 19.45 26.31
N TYR A 87 -2.33 19.60 25.43
CA TYR A 87 -2.59 19.85 24.02
C TYR A 87 -3.11 18.56 23.38
N PRO A 88 -4.39 18.48 22.98
CA PRO A 88 -4.87 17.35 22.21
C PRO A 88 -3.98 17.17 20.98
N GLY A 89 -3.54 15.94 20.73
CA GLY A 89 -2.80 15.64 19.51
C GLY A 89 -3.66 15.85 18.26
N PRO A 90 -3.05 15.92 17.07
CA PRO A 90 -3.76 16.01 15.80
C PRO A 90 -4.84 14.95 15.62
N SER A 91 -5.86 15.27 14.84
CA SER A 91 -6.89 14.33 14.41
C SER A 91 -6.30 13.20 13.56
N GLU A 92 -7.03 12.10 13.44
CA GLU A 92 -6.64 11.00 12.55
C GLU A 92 -6.55 11.45 11.07
N PRO A 93 -5.61 10.89 10.28
CA PRO A 93 -5.54 11.14 8.84
C PRO A 93 -6.57 10.33 8.05
N THR A 94 -6.88 10.81 6.84
CA THR A 94 -7.41 9.98 5.75
C THR A 94 -6.26 9.34 4.99
N PHE A 95 -6.45 8.11 4.48
CA PHE A 95 -5.38 7.35 3.85
C PHE A 95 -5.84 6.49 2.67
N SER A 96 -4.89 6.11 1.82
CA SER A 96 -5.06 5.08 0.78
C SER A 96 -3.76 4.30 0.56
N ILE A 97 -3.88 3.00 0.25
CA ILE A 97 -2.76 2.21 -0.28
C ILE A 97 -3.00 2.02 -1.77
N LEU A 98 -1.99 2.34 -2.57
CA LEU A 98 -2.01 2.16 -4.02
C LEU A 98 -1.00 1.10 -4.47
N PRO A 99 -1.33 0.30 -5.50
CA PRO A 99 -2.67 0.20 -6.10
C PRO A 99 -3.70 -0.42 -5.12
N GLU A 100 -5.00 -0.24 -5.37
CA GLU A 100 -6.06 -0.77 -4.47
C GLU A 100 -6.19 -2.30 -4.52
N ALA A 101 -5.71 -2.92 -5.59
CA ALA A 101 -5.69 -4.37 -5.80
C ALA A 101 -4.29 -4.82 -6.26
N PRO A 102 -3.26 -4.70 -5.39
CA PRO A 102 -1.90 -5.08 -5.71
C PRO A 102 -1.79 -6.59 -5.84
N ASN A 103 -0.89 -7.02 -6.70
CA ASN A 103 -0.41 -8.40 -6.76
C ASN A 103 1.08 -8.44 -6.37
N THR A 104 1.68 -9.62 -6.41
CA THR A 104 3.08 -9.84 -6.03
C THR A 104 4.13 -9.11 -6.89
N THR A 105 3.77 -8.49 -8.01
CA THR A 105 4.69 -7.64 -8.78
C THR A 105 4.57 -6.14 -8.46
N HIS A 106 3.58 -5.71 -7.67
CA HIS A 106 3.35 -4.29 -7.40
C HIS A 106 4.06 -3.84 -6.12
N ASP A 107 4.89 -2.81 -6.24
CA ASP A 107 5.28 -2.01 -5.09
C ASP A 107 4.04 -1.26 -4.55
N LEU A 108 3.94 -1.14 -3.23
CA LEU A 108 2.85 -0.43 -2.57
C LEU A 108 3.27 1.00 -2.28
N THR A 109 2.31 1.92 -2.33
CA THR A 109 2.48 3.31 -1.88
C THR A 109 1.37 3.66 -0.91
N CYS A 110 1.73 4.22 0.25
CA CYS A 110 0.75 4.63 1.27
C CYS A 110 0.64 6.15 1.28
N ILE A 111 -0.56 6.70 1.08
CA ILE A 111 -0.81 8.15 1.04
C ILE A 111 -1.58 8.53 2.31
N ALA A 112 -1.20 9.63 2.96
CA ALA A 112 -1.91 10.16 4.13
C ALA A 112 -2.07 11.68 4.08
N GLU A 113 -3.26 12.15 4.44
CA GLU A 113 -3.60 13.58 4.46
C GLU A 113 -4.78 13.88 5.42
N GLY A 114 -5.20 15.15 5.48
CA GLY A 114 -6.46 15.54 6.13
C GLY A 114 -6.47 15.65 7.65
N SER A 115 -5.35 15.37 8.35
CA SER A 115 -5.29 15.63 9.79
C SER A 115 -5.32 17.13 10.11
N LEU A 116 -5.99 17.48 11.21
CA LEU A 116 -6.12 18.84 11.73
C LEU A 116 -5.66 18.88 13.19
N ASP A 117 -5.00 19.96 13.57
CA ASP A 117 -4.55 20.20 14.94
C ASP A 117 -5.40 21.33 15.57
N PRO A 118 -5.96 21.16 16.78
CA PRO A 118 -6.80 22.17 17.43
C PRO A 118 -6.08 23.51 17.67
N GLU A 119 -4.77 23.48 17.87
CA GLU A 119 -3.90 24.64 18.05
C GLU A 119 -3.43 25.24 16.71
N GLY A 120 -3.81 24.62 15.57
CA GLY A 120 -3.45 25.07 14.23
C GLY A 120 -1.99 24.85 13.87
N LEU A 121 -1.31 23.90 14.54
CA LEU A 121 0.09 23.61 14.28
C LEU A 121 0.30 22.84 12.96
N PRO A 122 1.46 23.01 12.29
CA PRO A 122 1.79 22.25 11.11
C PRO A 122 1.84 20.74 11.38
N ILE A 123 1.20 19.96 10.50
CA ILE A 123 1.17 18.50 10.56
C ILE A 123 2.32 17.89 9.77
N SER A 124 2.93 16.85 10.35
CA SER A 124 3.80 15.88 9.66
C SER A 124 3.32 14.45 9.94
N TYR A 125 3.74 13.48 9.12
CA TYR A 125 3.35 12.08 9.26
C TYR A 125 4.58 11.17 9.41
N SER A 126 4.41 10.08 10.14
CA SER A 126 5.32 8.92 10.11
C SER A 126 4.56 7.67 9.69
N PHE A 127 5.29 6.73 9.08
CA PHE A 127 4.70 5.55 8.46
C PHE A 127 5.41 4.26 8.90
N GLN A 128 4.62 3.21 9.08
CA GLN A 128 5.11 1.88 9.44
C GLN A 128 4.39 0.84 8.60
N TRP A 129 5.15 0.07 7.83
CA TRP A 129 4.63 -1.08 7.11
C TRP A 129 4.68 -2.34 7.96
N LEU A 130 3.60 -3.12 7.91
CA LEU A 130 3.51 -4.47 8.46
C LEU A 130 3.04 -5.44 7.38
N ILE A 131 3.59 -6.64 7.36
CA ILE A 131 3.13 -7.75 6.53
C ILE A 131 2.68 -8.86 7.47
N ASP A 132 1.42 -9.28 7.36
CA ASP A 132 0.78 -10.24 8.27
C ASP A 132 0.96 -9.88 9.77
N GLY A 133 0.92 -8.57 10.07
CA GLY A 133 1.12 -8.02 11.42
C GLY A 133 2.59 -7.93 11.87
N MET A 134 3.55 -8.31 11.03
CA MET A 134 4.98 -8.21 11.31
C MET A 134 5.56 -6.94 10.69
N LYS A 135 6.23 -6.11 11.48
CA LYS A 135 6.87 -4.88 10.98
C LYS A 135 8.00 -5.20 10.01
N VAL A 136 7.93 -4.63 8.79
CA VAL A 136 8.94 -4.87 7.73
C VAL A 136 9.73 -3.62 7.33
N GLN A 137 9.15 -2.43 7.47
CA GLN A 137 9.81 -1.17 7.12
C GLN A 137 9.28 -0.02 7.97
N TYR A 138 10.17 0.82 8.46
CA TYR A 138 9.84 2.05 9.17
C TYR A 138 10.47 3.23 8.44
N ASP A 139 9.62 4.04 7.82
CA ASP A 139 10.03 5.31 7.22
C ASP A 139 9.67 6.37 8.25
N GLY A 140 10.69 6.85 8.98
CA GLY A 140 10.51 7.74 10.14
C GLY A 140 9.90 9.11 9.80
N PHE A 141 10.25 10.14 10.57
CA PHE A 141 9.80 11.50 10.31
C PHE A 141 10.45 12.05 9.03
N ASN A 142 9.88 11.72 7.88
CA ASN A 142 10.31 12.21 6.60
C ASN A 142 9.07 12.85 5.95
N PRO A 143 9.15 14.07 5.39
CA PRO A 143 8.03 14.72 4.68
C PRO A 143 7.68 14.01 3.35
N VAL A 144 7.92 12.69 3.27
CA VAL A 144 7.45 11.84 2.20
C VAL A 144 5.97 11.62 2.46
N THR A 145 5.13 12.33 1.72
CA THR A 145 3.66 12.19 1.76
C THR A 145 3.19 10.81 1.28
N SER A 146 4.11 10.00 0.72
CA SER A 146 3.80 8.73 0.08
C SER A 146 4.97 7.72 0.12
N PRO A 147 5.29 7.09 1.27
CA PRO A 147 6.33 6.05 1.30
C PRO A 147 5.93 4.84 0.48
N SER A 148 6.92 4.20 -0.13
CA SER A 148 6.75 2.96 -0.87
C SER A 148 7.30 1.74 -0.13
N LEU A 149 6.59 0.63 -0.22
CA LEU A 149 7.05 -0.70 0.19
C LEU A 149 7.28 -1.53 -1.06
N SER A 150 8.51 -2.02 -1.24
CA SER A 150 8.82 -2.84 -2.40
C SER A 150 8.13 -4.21 -2.32
N HIS A 151 7.65 -4.70 -3.46
CA HIS A 151 6.99 -6.01 -3.58
C HIS A 151 7.84 -7.18 -3.08
N VAL A 152 9.17 -7.02 -2.99
CA VAL A 152 10.10 -8.03 -2.43
C VAL A 152 9.80 -8.41 -0.97
N TYR A 153 9.05 -7.57 -0.25
CA TYR A 153 8.59 -7.85 1.11
C TYR A 153 7.24 -8.55 1.16
N THR A 154 6.57 -8.69 0.03
CA THR A 154 5.22 -9.24 -0.09
C THR A 154 5.21 -10.56 -0.84
N SER A 155 4.18 -11.35 -0.57
CA SER A 155 3.87 -12.60 -1.27
C SER A 155 2.36 -12.74 -1.35
N ARG A 156 1.87 -13.56 -2.29
CA ARG A 156 0.43 -13.79 -2.47
C ARG A 156 -0.25 -14.20 -1.17
N ASN A 157 -1.50 -13.77 -1.02
CA ASN A 157 -2.35 -13.99 0.15
C ASN A 157 -1.88 -13.36 1.46
N GLN A 158 -0.79 -12.58 1.46
CA GLN A 158 -0.41 -11.79 2.61
C GLN A 158 -1.26 -10.52 2.71
N ILE A 159 -1.36 -9.98 3.91
CA ILE A 159 -1.99 -8.69 4.18
C ILE A 159 -0.90 -7.67 4.46
N ALA A 160 -0.82 -6.64 3.61
CA ALA A 160 0.01 -5.48 3.84
C ALA A 160 -0.79 -4.42 4.60
N GLU A 161 -0.23 -3.92 5.69
CA GLU A 161 -0.80 -2.86 6.52
C GLU A 161 0.15 -1.66 6.54
N CYS A 162 -0.38 -0.47 6.27
CA CYS A 162 0.31 0.79 6.49
C CYS A 162 -0.29 1.49 7.71
N VAL A 163 0.51 1.67 8.76
CA VAL A 163 0.15 2.44 9.95
C VAL A 163 0.71 3.85 9.81
N VAL A 164 -0.14 4.86 9.99
CA VAL A 164 0.20 6.27 9.86
C VAL A 164 -0.05 6.98 11.18
N THR A 165 0.94 7.76 11.64
CA THR A 165 0.81 8.60 12.84
C THR A 165 0.96 10.08 12.46
N PRO A 166 0.00 10.96 12.77
CA PRO A 166 0.14 12.40 12.60
C PRO A 166 0.90 13.02 13.78
N HIS A 167 1.69 14.06 13.50
CA HIS A 167 2.57 14.71 14.47
C HIS A 167 2.60 16.23 14.30
N THR A 168 2.76 16.94 15.42
CA THR A 168 3.07 18.37 15.49
C THR A 168 4.32 18.60 16.34
N SER A 169 4.70 19.87 16.52
CA SER A 169 5.77 20.25 17.45
C SER A 169 5.44 19.98 18.92
N LEU A 170 4.16 19.78 19.27
CA LEU A 170 3.73 19.58 20.67
C LEU A 170 3.41 18.12 20.99
N GLY A 171 3.22 17.26 19.99
CA GLY A 171 2.90 15.86 20.25
C GLY A 171 2.50 15.08 19.01
N SER A 172 2.02 13.86 19.27
CA SER A 172 1.53 12.94 18.24
C SER A 172 0.04 12.70 18.45
N GLY A 173 -0.70 12.58 17.35
CA GLY A 173 -2.09 12.17 17.37
C GLY A 173 -2.25 10.66 17.49
N THR A 174 -3.49 10.20 17.39
CA THR A 174 -3.79 8.77 17.39
C THR A 174 -3.40 8.17 16.04
N PRO A 175 -2.62 7.08 15.99
CA PRO A 175 -2.31 6.40 14.75
C PRO A 175 -3.56 5.74 14.16
N ASN A 176 -3.64 5.67 12.84
CA ASN A 176 -4.66 4.91 12.11
C ASN A 176 -3.99 4.04 11.03
N SER A 177 -4.66 3.02 10.51
CA SER A 177 -4.07 2.09 9.54
C SER A 177 -5.01 1.64 8.43
N ALA A 178 -4.41 1.30 7.29
CA ALA A 178 -5.05 0.73 6.12
C ALA A 178 -4.48 -0.66 5.86
N THR A 179 -5.30 -1.57 5.33
CA THR A 179 -4.85 -2.90 4.90
C THR A 179 -5.21 -3.18 3.46
N VAL A 180 -4.34 -3.88 2.74
CA VAL A 180 -4.62 -4.43 1.41
C VAL A 180 -4.13 -5.87 1.32
N ALA A 181 -4.89 -6.72 0.63
CA ALA A 181 -4.49 -8.11 0.38
C ALA A 181 -3.65 -8.18 -0.91
N ILE A 182 -2.54 -8.92 -0.85
CA ILE A 182 -1.67 -9.14 -2.00
C ILE A 182 -2.22 -10.29 -2.84
N LEU A 183 -2.60 -9.98 -4.07
CA LEU A 183 -3.18 -10.94 -5.01
C LEU A 183 -2.09 -11.73 -5.75
N ASN A 184 -2.49 -12.82 -6.40
CA ASN A 184 -1.62 -13.54 -7.34
C ASN A 184 -1.36 -12.67 -8.57
N SER A 185 -0.12 -12.68 -9.05
CA SER A 185 0.25 -12.09 -10.32
C SER A 185 0.01 -13.08 -11.44
N PRO A 186 -0.53 -12.65 -12.59
CA PRO A 186 -0.69 -13.54 -13.72
C PRO A 186 0.67 -13.90 -14.36
N PRO A 187 0.79 -15.05 -15.05
CA PRO A 187 2.00 -15.41 -15.79
C PRO A 187 2.37 -14.39 -16.87
N THR A 188 3.66 -14.27 -17.19
CA THR A 188 4.17 -13.40 -18.26
C THR A 188 3.72 -13.90 -19.64
N GLN A 189 3.66 -13.01 -20.63
CA GLN A 189 3.41 -13.42 -22.02
C GLN A 189 4.54 -14.34 -22.54
N PRO A 190 4.23 -15.41 -23.30
CA PRO A 190 5.25 -16.21 -23.97
C PRO A 190 5.67 -15.59 -25.30
N GLU A 191 6.85 -15.96 -25.81
CA GLU A 191 7.21 -15.75 -27.21
C GLU A 191 6.96 -17.03 -28.00
N VAL A 192 6.29 -16.91 -29.15
CA VAL A 192 5.87 -18.06 -29.96
C VAL A 192 6.08 -17.84 -31.44
N SER A 193 6.31 -18.94 -32.17
CA SER A 193 6.40 -18.99 -33.63
C SER A 193 5.45 -20.06 -34.19
N ILE A 194 5.04 -19.93 -35.45
CA ILE A 194 4.37 -21.00 -36.19
C ILE A 194 5.36 -21.60 -37.19
N LEU A 195 5.46 -22.93 -37.18
CA LEU A 195 6.26 -23.69 -38.11
C LEU A 195 5.39 -24.50 -39.09
N PRO A 196 5.84 -24.64 -40.35
CA PRO A 196 6.99 -23.95 -40.94
C PRO A 196 6.70 -22.45 -41.16
N GLU A 197 7.75 -21.62 -41.22
CA GLU A 197 7.62 -20.16 -41.40
C GLU A 197 7.01 -19.76 -42.76
N ASN A 198 7.20 -20.61 -43.77
CA ASN A 198 6.69 -20.43 -45.13
C ASN A 198 5.88 -21.66 -45.57
N PRO A 199 4.69 -21.90 -45.00
CA PRO A 199 3.95 -23.14 -45.19
C PRO A 199 3.29 -23.21 -46.57
N THR A 200 3.35 -24.37 -47.21
CA THR A 200 2.59 -24.71 -48.41
C THR A 200 1.34 -25.53 -48.06
N PRO A 201 0.45 -25.86 -49.02
CA PRO A 201 -0.73 -26.68 -48.76
C PRO A 201 -0.41 -28.12 -48.33
N ASP A 202 0.82 -28.58 -48.55
CA ASP A 202 1.27 -29.91 -48.12
C ASP A 202 1.89 -29.92 -46.71
N ASP A 203 2.09 -28.73 -46.12
CA ASP A 203 2.63 -28.58 -44.77
C ASP A 203 1.54 -28.58 -43.70
N GLY A 204 1.83 -29.27 -42.60
CA GLY A 204 1.11 -29.08 -41.34
C GLY A 204 1.58 -27.81 -40.61
N LEU A 205 0.79 -27.35 -39.65
CA LEU A 205 1.15 -26.19 -38.82
C LEU A 205 1.31 -26.60 -37.36
N ALA A 206 2.40 -26.19 -36.73
CA ALA A 206 2.60 -26.32 -35.30
C ALA A 206 3.05 -25.00 -34.69
N VAL A 207 2.67 -24.75 -33.43
CA VAL A 207 3.26 -23.67 -32.65
C VAL A 207 4.51 -24.17 -31.95
N TRP A 208 5.55 -23.34 -31.92
CA TRP A 208 6.70 -23.50 -31.06
C TRP A 208 6.76 -22.37 -30.04
N ILE A 209 7.08 -22.69 -28.78
CA ILE A 209 7.33 -21.70 -27.73
C ILE A 209 8.83 -21.39 -27.73
N GLU A 210 9.18 -20.20 -28.20
CA GLU A 210 10.57 -19.71 -28.25
C GLU A 210 11.04 -19.27 -26.87
N GLU A 211 10.17 -18.58 -26.11
CA GLU A 211 10.40 -18.18 -24.73
C GLU A 211 9.20 -18.54 -23.86
N GLU A 212 9.45 -19.30 -22.79
CA GLU A 212 8.42 -19.72 -21.85
C GLU A 212 7.98 -18.55 -20.97
N SER A 213 6.68 -18.46 -20.73
CA SER A 213 6.10 -17.68 -19.64
C SER A 213 6.71 -18.08 -18.30
N THR A 214 6.87 -17.08 -17.44
CA THR A 214 7.25 -17.24 -16.04
C THR A 214 6.14 -16.71 -15.15
N ASP A 215 6.11 -17.18 -13.91
CA ASP A 215 5.12 -16.78 -12.92
C ASP A 215 5.85 -16.31 -11.66
N PHE A 216 5.53 -15.12 -11.18
CA PHE A 216 6.23 -14.52 -10.04
C PHE A 216 5.92 -15.23 -8.72
N ASP A 217 4.76 -15.87 -8.65
CA ASP A 217 4.26 -16.61 -7.48
C ASP A 217 4.74 -18.07 -7.42
N GLY A 218 5.47 -18.51 -8.45
CA GLY A 218 5.97 -19.87 -8.60
C GLY A 218 4.89 -20.88 -8.97
N ASP A 219 3.76 -20.42 -9.51
CA ASP A 219 2.73 -21.30 -10.04
C ASP A 219 3.19 -22.01 -11.30
N LYS A 220 2.74 -23.26 -11.44
CA LYS A 220 3.03 -24.06 -12.63
C LYS A 220 2.19 -23.55 -13.79
N ILE A 221 2.82 -23.28 -14.92
CA ILE A 221 2.16 -22.76 -16.11
C ILE A 221 1.80 -23.90 -17.08
N VAL A 222 0.65 -23.78 -17.73
CA VAL A 222 0.23 -24.54 -18.91
C VAL A 222 -0.22 -23.55 -20.00
N TYR A 223 -0.17 -23.97 -21.26
CA TYR A 223 -0.54 -23.11 -22.37
C TYR A 223 -1.83 -23.61 -23.03
N LEU A 224 -2.76 -22.69 -23.25
CA LEU A 224 -3.94 -22.88 -24.09
C LEU A 224 -3.66 -22.34 -25.49
N PHE A 225 -3.84 -23.20 -26.49
CA PHE A 225 -3.73 -22.85 -27.89
C PHE A 225 -5.12 -22.78 -28.50
N GLU A 226 -5.47 -21.63 -29.05
CA GLU A 226 -6.72 -21.41 -29.77
C GLU A 226 -6.43 -21.10 -31.23
N TRP A 227 -6.89 -21.99 -32.11
CA TRP A 227 -6.66 -21.89 -33.54
C TRP A 227 -7.86 -21.31 -34.27
N PHE A 228 -7.57 -20.47 -35.26
CA PHE A 228 -8.53 -19.85 -36.14
C PHE A 228 -8.05 -19.94 -37.58
N SER A 229 -8.98 -20.09 -38.51
CA SER A 229 -8.68 -20.10 -39.95
C SER A 229 -9.56 -19.12 -40.71
N SER A 230 -9.04 -18.56 -41.79
CA SER A 230 -9.73 -17.60 -42.64
C SER A 230 -9.30 -17.77 -44.09
N PHE A 231 -10.22 -17.55 -45.04
CA PHE A 231 -9.85 -17.51 -46.48
C PHE A 231 -9.60 -16.09 -46.99
N ASP A 232 -10.18 -15.08 -46.33
CA ASP A 232 -10.05 -13.68 -46.72
C ASP A 232 -9.06 -12.90 -45.81
N GLY A 233 -8.58 -13.54 -44.73
CA GLY A 233 -7.68 -12.95 -43.75
C GLY A 233 -8.31 -11.94 -42.81
N SER A 234 -9.64 -11.80 -42.82
CA SER A 234 -10.43 -10.81 -42.07
C SER A 234 -11.59 -11.43 -41.27
N THR A 235 -12.21 -12.50 -41.75
CA THR A 235 -13.25 -13.26 -41.06
C THR A 235 -12.66 -14.56 -40.51
N TRP A 236 -12.61 -14.68 -39.18
CA TRP A 236 -11.93 -15.78 -38.51
C TRP A 236 -12.92 -16.83 -38.00
N ASN A 237 -12.71 -18.08 -38.40
CA ASN A 237 -13.47 -19.23 -37.91
C ASN A 237 -12.64 -19.98 -36.87
N ARG A 238 -13.14 -20.05 -35.64
CA ARG A 238 -12.51 -20.82 -34.55
C ARG A 238 -12.50 -22.32 -34.90
N ARG A 239 -11.40 -22.99 -34.56
CA ARG A 239 -11.15 -24.43 -34.77
C ARG A 239 -11.03 -25.13 -33.41
N PRO A 240 -12.12 -25.26 -32.65
CA PRO A 240 -12.10 -25.84 -31.30
C PRO A 240 -11.61 -27.30 -31.26
N GLU A 241 -11.74 -28.04 -32.36
CA GLU A 241 -11.24 -29.39 -32.54
C GLU A 241 -9.71 -29.47 -32.63
N LEU A 242 -9.06 -28.38 -33.02
CA LEU A 242 -7.60 -28.23 -33.09
C LEU A 242 -7.04 -27.43 -31.91
N SER A 243 -7.92 -26.91 -31.04
CA SER A 243 -7.57 -26.10 -29.87
C SER A 243 -7.51 -26.98 -28.62
N GLY A 244 -6.58 -26.69 -27.72
CA GLY A 244 -6.40 -27.48 -26.50
C GLY A 244 -5.29 -26.96 -25.61
N THR A 245 -5.17 -27.56 -24.42
CA THR A 245 -4.11 -27.25 -23.46
C THR A 245 -2.95 -28.21 -23.59
N LEU A 246 -1.71 -27.72 -23.59
CA LEU A 246 -0.52 -28.56 -23.45
C LEU A 246 -0.08 -28.68 -22.00
N ALA A 247 0.47 -29.84 -21.66
CA ALA A 247 1.16 -30.07 -20.40
C ALA A 247 2.43 -29.19 -20.29
N PRO A 248 2.92 -28.91 -19.07
CA PRO A 248 4.00 -27.93 -18.79
C PRO A 248 5.38 -28.20 -19.43
N TYR A 249 5.53 -29.29 -20.19
CA TYR A 249 6.83 -29.77 -20.70
C TYR A 249 6.84 -29.99 -22.22
N ALA A 250 5.78 -29.59 -22.92
CA ALA A 250 5.72 -29.66 -24.38
C ALA A 250 6.05 -28.29 -24.97
N HIS A 251 7.22 -28.17 -25.62
CA HIS A 251 7.67 -26.94 -26.29
C HIS A 251 6.89 -26.59 -27.56
N GLY A 252 5.96 -27.45 -28.02
CA GLY A 252 5.17 -27.18 -29.21
C GLY A 252 3.79 -27.82 -29.19
N SER A 253 2.85 -27.17 -29.88
CA SER A 253 1.46 -27.66 -30.02
C SER A 253 1.40 -28.98 -30.78
N PRO A 254 0.30 -29.74 -30.63
CA PRO A 254 -0.01 -30.77 -31.62
C PRO A 254 0.00 -30.15 -33.00
N GLU A 255 0.57 -30.86 -33.97
CA GLU A 255 0.59 -30.42 -35.36
C GLU A 255 -0.84 -30.47 -35.93
N ILE A 256 -1.26 -29.37 -36.54
CA ILE A 256 -2.42 -29.34 -37.42
C ILE A 256 -2.03 -30.03 -38.71
N SER A 257 -2.72 -31.13 -39.02
CA SER A 257 -2.51 -31.86 -40.27
C SER A 257 -2.68 -30.96 -41.50
N ALA A 258 -1.78 -31.14 -42.49
CA ALA A 258 -1.87 -30.53 -43.81
C ALA A 258 -3.23 -30.72 -44.51
N LEU A 259 -4.02 -31.73 -44.13
CA LEU A 259 -5.39 -31.92 -44.64
C LEU A 259 -6.32 -30.71 -44.37
N TYR A 260 -5.97 -29.84 -43.43
CA TYR A 260 -6.71 -28.63 -43.10
C TYR A 260 -6.17 -27.37 -43.78
N THR A 261 -4.93 -27.38 -44.28
CA THR A 261 -4.29 -26.23 -44.92
C THR A 261 -4.66 -26.17 -46.41
N ARG A 262 -4.80 -24.95 -46.94
CA ARG A 262 -5.14 -24.70 -48.35
C ARG A 262 -4.41 -23.48 -48.85
N ALA A 263 -4.03 -23.48 -50.13
CA ALA A 263 -3.36 -22.34 -50.77
C ALA A 263 -4.11 -21.02 -50.51
N ALA A 264 -3.37 -19.97 -50.19
CA ALA A 264 -3.84 -18.64 -49.87
C ALA A 264 -4.73 -18.51 -48.61
N GLN A 265 -4.96 -19.59 -47.86
CA GLN A 265 -5.64 -19.56 -46.57
C GLN A 265 -4.77 -18.87 -45.52
N TYR A 266 -5.40 -18.23 -44.55
CA TYR A 266 -4.76 -17.65 -43.38
C TYR A 266 -5.08 -18.48 -42.14
N TRP A 267 -4.09 -18.58 -41.26
CA TRP A 267 -4.21 -19.18 -39.94
C TRP A 267 -3.77 -18.18 -38.88
N LEU A 268 -4.42 -18.24 -37.74
CA LEU A 268 -4.11 -17.45 -36.55
C LEU A 268 -4.14 -18.41 -35.37
N VAL A 269 -3.13 -18.31 -34.53
CA VAL A 269 -3.13 -18.97 -33.21
C VAL A 269 -3.03 -17.91 -32.13
N THR A 270 -3.78 -18.10 -31.06
CA THR A 270 -3.62 -17.37 -29.80
C THR A 270 -3.13 -18.34 -28.75
N VAL A 271 -1.98 -18.04 -28.14
CA VAL A 271 -1.34 -18.83 -27.10
C VAL A 271 -1.48 -18.08 -25.79
N THR A 272 -2.21 -18.65 -24.83
CA THR A 272 -2.46 -18.03 -23.53
C THR A 272 -1.82 -18.87 -22.43
N PRO A 273 -0.88 -18.32 -21.64
CA PRO A 273 -0.37 -19.00 -20.45
C PRO A 273 -1.41 -18.96 -19.33
N ILE A 274 -1.50 -20.06 -18.59
CA ILE A 274 -2.51 -20.30 -17.57
C ILE A 274 -1.87 -20.96 -16.37
N GLU A 275 -2.22 -20.55 -15.16
CA GLU A 275 -1.82 -21.24 -13.95
C GLU A 275 -2.54 -22.59 -13.82
N SER A 276 -1.78 -23.68 -13.85
CA SER A 276 -2.27 -25.05 -13.93
C SER A 276 -3.05 -25.55 -12.70
N GLN A 277 -2.95 -24.88 -11.54
CA GLN A 277 -3.74 -25.26 -10.35
C GLN A 277 -5.25 -25.13 -10.56
N THR A 278 -5.65 -24.42 -11.60
CA THR A 278 -7.04 -24.11 -11.95
C THR A 278 -7.59 -25.05 -13.03
N VAL A 279 -6.74 -25.88 -13.63
CA VAL A 279 -7.11 -26.95 -14.54
C VAL A 279 -7.46 -28.18 -13.70
N SER A 280 -8.73 -28.27 -13.28
CA SER A 280 -9.21 -29.43 -12.53
C SER A 280 -8.94 -30.73 -13.29
N LYS A 281 -8.48 -31.77 -12.57
CA LYS A 281 -8.18 -33.15 -13.03
C LYS A 281 -9.29 -33.88 -13.83
N GLY A 282 -10.41 -33.24 -14.15
CA GLY A 282 -11.51 -33.81 -14.93
C GLY A 282 -11.54 -33.40 -16.41
N ASN A 283 -10.61 -32.56 -16.88
CA ASN A 283 -10.57 -32.05 -18.26
C ASN A 283 -9.29 -32.49 -18.99
N GLU A 284 -9.10 -33.81 -19.14
CA GLU A 284 -8.09 -34.34 -20.07
C GLU A 284 -8.35 -33.92 -21.55
N ASP A 285 -9.52 -33.32 -21.82
CA ASP A 285 -9.93 -32.78 -23.11
C ASP A 285 -9.62 -31.28 -23.32
N GLY A 286 -9.09 -30.55 -22.31
CA GLY A 286 -8.63 -29.16 -22.44
C GLY A 286 -9.70 -28.11 -22.82
N ARG A 287 -11.00 -28.44 -22.76
CA ARG A 287 -12.08 -27.64 -23.38
C ARG A 287 -12.84 -26.66 -22.47
N SER A 288 -12.63 -26.67 -21.16
CA SER A 288 -13.15 -25.61 -20.29
C SER A 288 -12.23 -25.30 -19.13
N LEU A 289 -11.83 -24.03 -19.01
CA LEU A 289 -11.12 -23.52 -17.85
C LEU A 289 -12.08 -23.51 -16.65
N GLY A 290 -11.66 -24.04 -15.51
CA GLY A 290 -12.40 -23.87 -14.26
C GLY A 290 -12.47 -22.39 -13.91
N GLY A 291 -13.56 -21.93 -13.29
CA GLY A 291 -13.82 -20.51 -12.99
C GLY A 291 -12.86 -19.81 -12.01
N GLY A 292 -11.67 -20.37 -11.76
CA GLY A 292 -10.58 -19.78 -10.97
C GLY A 292 -9.28 -19.63 -11.76
N ALA A 293 -9.26 -19.87 -13.07
CA ALA A 293 -8.06 -19.76 -13.90
C ALA A 293 -7.55 -18.33 -14.00
N VAL A 294 -6.33 -18.10 -13.50
CA VAL A 294 -5.58 -16.87 -13.75
C VAL A 294 -4.91 -17.01 -15.11
N LEU A 295 -5.20 -16.06 -16.00
CA LEU A 295 -4.68 -16.01 -17.36
C LEU A 295 -3.60 -14.95 -17.42
N GLY A 296 -2.46 -15.33 -17.99
CA GLY A 296 -1.45 -14.36 -18.41
C GLY A 296 -1.81 -13.72 -19.74
N GLU A 297 -0.99 -12.75 -20.14
CA GLU A 297 -1.18 -12.09 -21.42
C GLU A 297 -0.91 -13.06 -22.58
N SER A 298 -1.82 -13.13 -23.55
CA SER A 298 -1.71 -14.05 -24.69
C SER A 298 -0.81 -13.49 -25.79
N HIS A 299 -0.08 -14.36 -26.49
CA HIS A 299 0.60 -14.00 -27.75
C HIS A 299 -0.22 -14.52 -28.94
N SER A 300 -0.42 -13.71 -29.99
CA SER A 300 -1.12 -14.15 -31.20
C SER A 300 -0.25 -14.05 -32.45
N PHE A 301 -0.21 -15.12 -33.24
CA PHE A 301 0.61 -15.21 -34.44
C PHE A 301 -0.25 -15.55 -35.67
N LYS A 302 -0.12 -14.77 -36.75
CA LYS A 302 -0.85 -14.95 -38.01
C LYS A 302 0.10 -15.41 -39.10
N ILE A 303 -0.29 -16.44 -39.84
CA ILE A 303 0.47 -16.97 -40.99
C ILE A 303 -0.44 -17.14 -42.20
N ARG A 304 0.15 -17.09 -43.41
CA ARG A 304 -0.54 -17.36 -44.67
C ARG A 304 0.07 -18.60 -45.32
N ILE A 305 -0.77 -19.51 -45.77
CA ILE A 305 -0.36 -20.64 -46.60
C ILE A 305 -0.01 -20.10 -47.99
N LEU A 306 1.26 -20.23 -48.36
CA LEU A 306 1.76 -19.88 -49.68
C LEU A 306 1.22 -20.90 -50.70
N PRO A 307 0.90 -20.49 -51.93
CA PRO A 307 0.65 -21.45 -53.00
C PRO A 307 1.93 -22.27 -53.25
N ASP A 308 1.77 -23.53 -53.69
CA ASP A 308 2.91 -24.26 -54.23
C ASP A 308 3.47 -23.47 -55.40
N LEU A 309 4.72 -23.04 -55.26
CA LEU A 309 5.47 -22.52 -56.40
C LEU A 309 5.89 -23.76 -57.17
N ASP A 310 5.31 -23.97 -58.35
CA ASP A 310 5.87 -24.92 -59.30
C ASP A 310 7.35 -24.54 -59.51
N GLU A 311 8.27 -25.51 -59.54
CA GLU A 311 9.71 -25.25 -59.78
C GLU A 311 9.95 -24.44 -61.07
N ASP A 312 8.98 -24.39 -61.97
CA ASP A 312 8.98 -23.61 -63.21
C ASP A 312 8.68 -22.10 -63.04
N ASP A 313 8.15 -21.64 -61.90
CA ASP A 313 7.84 -20.22 -61.64
C ASP A 313 9.02 -19.43 -61.03
N ILE A 314 10.18 -20.07 -60.78
CA ILE A 314 11.40 -19.44 -60.23
C ILE A 314 12.22 -18.71 -61.33
N VAL A 315 11.74 -18.64 -62.57
CA VAL A 315 12.39 -17.87 -63.64
C VAL A 315 11.95 -16.40 -63.60
N GLY A 316 12.37 -15.65 -62.58
CA GLY A 316 11.99 -14.23 -62.55
C GLY A 316 12.54 -13.30 -61.47
N VAL A 317 13.31 -13.76 -60.49
CA VAL A 317 13.89 -12.86 -59.48
C VAL A 317 15.40 -12.76 -59.67
N THR A 318 15.82 -11.74 -60.41
CA THR A 318 17.20 -11.27 -60.42
C THR A 318 17.62 -10.84 -59.01
N ASP A 319 18.72 -11.44 -58.57
CA ASP A 319 19.56 -11.05 -57.44
C ASP A 319 19.78 -9.53 -57.38
N LEU A 320 19.40 -8.91 -56.26
CA LEU A 320 19.69 -7.50 -55.93
C LEU A 320 20.63 -7.43 -54.71
N HIS A 321 21.73 -8.20 -54.73
CA HIS A 321 22.93 -7.78 -54.03
C HIS A 321 23.66 -6.69 -54.83
N LYS A 322 23.60 -5.45 -54.31
CA LYS A 322 24.48 -4.27 -54.48
C LYS A 322 23.75 -3.01 -54.98
N LEU A 323 23.37 -2.14 -54.03
CA LEU A 323 23.92 -0.78 -53.86
C LEU A 323 23.40 -0.16 -52.56
#